data_AF-A0AA42ZR73-F1
#
_entry.id   AF-A0AA42ZR73-F1
#
_cell.length_a   1.000
_cell.length_b   1.000
_cell.length_c   1.000
_cell.angle_alpha   90.00
_cell.angle_beta   90.00
_cell.angle_gamma   90.00
#
_symmetry.space_group_name_H-M   'P 1'
#
loop_
_entity.id
_entity.type
_entity.pdbx_description
1 polymer ?
#
loop_
_entity_poly.entity_id
_entity_poly.type
_entity_poly.pdbx_seq_one_letter_code
_entity_poly.pdbx_strand_id
1 'polypeptide(L)' 'MLKLFGRLLCLLGLHDFHVVEVTFSFGMGGNVSKIECRRCGFVTTRHD' A
#
# COMPACT_ATOMS: atom_id res chain seq x y z
N MET A 1 -5.56 11.82 -19.91
CA MET A 1 -6.70 11.86 -18.97
C MET A 1 -6.83 10.63 -18.04
N LEU A 2 -6.47 9.40 -18.45
CA LEU A 2 -6.65 8.18 -17.62
C LEU A 2 -5.74 8.02 -16.38
N LYS A 3 -4.60 8.72 -16.30
CA LYS A 3 -3.62 8.54 -15.20
C LYS A 3 -4.08 9.09 -13.85
N LEU A 4 -4.97 10.09 -13.82
CA LEU A 4 -5.46 10.68 -12.58
C LEU A 4 -6.45 9.76 -11.85
N PHE A 5 -7.38 9.17 -12.60
CA PHE A 5 -8.36 8.21 -12.06
C PHE A 5 -7.67 6.98 -11.47
N GLY A 6 -6.64 6.45 -12.13
CA GLY A 6 -5.86 5.33 -11.58
C GLY A 6 -5.18 5.66 -10.24
N ARG A 7 -4.68 6.89 -10.05
CA ARG A 7 -4.11 7.33 -8.77
C ARG A 7 -5.16 7.51 -7.68
N LEU A 8 -6.34 8.03 -8.00
CA LEU A 8 -7.45 8.16 -7.05
C LEU A 8 -7.94 6.78 -6.55
N LEU A 9 -8.09 5.82 -7.45
CA LEU A 9 -8.47 4.45 -7.08
C LEU A 9 -7.41 3.76 -6.21
N CYS A 10 -6.12 4.02 -6.45
CA CYS A 10 -5.05 3.60 -5.55
C CYS A 10 -5.20 4.17 -4.13
N LEU A 11 -5.46 5.47 -4.01
CA LEU A 11 -5.63 6.11 -2.71
C LEU A 11 -6.85 5.59 -1.95
N LEU A 12 -7.90 5.19 -2.67
CA LEU A 12 -9.10 4.59 -2.11
C LEU A 12 -8.94 3.09 -1.76
N GLY A 13 -7.79 2.47 -2.04
CA GLY A 13 -7.59 1.04 -1.79
C GLY A 13 -8.34 0.11 -2.76
N LEU A 14 -8.88 0.64 -3.86
CA LEU A 14 -9.73 -0.10 -4.83
C LEU A 14 -8.93 -0.85 -5.90
N HIS A 15 -7.61 -0.96 -5.73
CA HIS A 15 -6.71 -1.66 -6.62
C HIS A 15 -6.15 -2.92 -5.98
N ASP A 16 -5.58 -3.80 -6.80
CA ASP A 16 -4.83 -4.97 -6.33
C ASP A 16 -3.51 -4.53 -5.67
N PHE A 17 -3.52 -4.46 -4.35
CA PHE A 17 -2.33 -4.29 -3.52
C PHE A 17 -1.72 -5.66 -3.18
N HIS A 18 -0.40 -5.77 -3.21
CA HIS A 18 0.32 -6.87 -2.57
C HIS A 18 1.23 -6.35 -1.48
N VAL A 19 1.62 -7.22 -0.55
CA VAL A 19 2.63 -6.91 0.46
C VAL A 19 4.02 -7.06 -0.18
N VAL A 20 4.83 -6.02 -0.10
CA VAL A 20 6.21 -6.01 -0.62
C VAL A 20 7.20 -6.27 0.50
N GLU A 21 6.92 -5.72 1.68
CA GLU A 21 7.83 -5.75 2.83
C GLU A 21 7.01 -5.76 4.10
N VAL A 22 7.38 -6.62 5.05
CA VAL A 22 6.78 -6.63 6.38
C VAL A 22 7.88 -6.40 7.40
N THR A 23 7.80 -5.28 8.08
CA THR A 23 8.69 -4.94 9.19
C THR A 23 7.97 -5.31 10.48
N PHE A 24 8.35 -6.44 11.05
CA PHE A 24 7.91 -6.87 12.37
C PHE A 24 8.72 -6.12 13.42
N SER A 25 8.06 -5.26 14.20
CA SER A 25 8.68 -4.56 15.31
C SER A 25 8.21 -5.18 16.62
N PHE A 26 9.13 -5.76 17.40
CA PHE A 26 8.85 -6.35 18.71
C PHE A 26 8.71 -5.29 19.83
N GLY A 27 7.99 -4.20 19.56
CA GLY A 27 7.71 -3.11 20.50
C GLY A 27 6.28 -2.57 20.31
N MET A 28 5.86 -1.56 21.08
CA MET A 28 4.49 -1.01 21.06
C MET A 28 4.01 -0.47 19.68
N GLY A 29 4.86 -0.43 18.66
CA GLY A 29 4.58 0.18 17.35
C GLY A 29 3.80 -0.68 16.35
N GLY A 30 3.46 -1.92 16.68
CA GLY A 30 2.72 -2.82 15.78
C GLY A 30 3.56 -3.30 14.58
N ASN A 31 2.91 -4.08 13.70
CA ASN A 31 3.55 -4.54 12.46
C ASN A 31 3.35 -3.48 11.38
N VAL A 32 4.43 -3.11 10.69
CA VAL A 32 4.36 -2.19 9.55
C VAL A 32 4.53 -2.98 8.28
N SER A 33 3.46 -3.03 7.48
CA SER A 33 3.44 -3.71 6.18
C SER A 33 3.47 -2.68 5.07
N LYS A 34 4.50 -2.72 4.25
CA LYS A 34 4.58 -1.94 3.01
C LYS A 34 3.84 -2.70 1.92
N ILE A 35 2.85 -2.05 1.33
CA ILE A 35 2.04 -2.60 0.26
C ILE A 35 2.22 -1.79 -1.02
N GLU A 36 2.19 -2.47 -2.17
CA GLU A 36 2.30 -1.86 -3.49
C GLU A 36 1.14 -2.27 -4.38
N CYS A 37 0.58 -1.30 -5.08
CA CYS A 37 -0.42 -1.54 -6.13
C CYS A 37 0.25 -2.09 -7.39
N ARG A 38 -0.09 -3.33 -7.75
CA ARG A 38 0.43 -3.99 -8.97
C ARG A 38 0.08 -3.28 -10.28
N ARG A 39 -0.99 -2.48 -10.30
CA ARG A 39 -1.44 -1.76 -11.49
C ARG A 39 -0.76 -0.40 -11.70
N CYS A 40 -0.36 0.27 -10.61
CA CYS A 40 0.08 1.65 -10.66
C CYS A 40 1.48 1.88 -10.08
N GLY A 41 2.07 0.89 -9.41
CA GLY A 41 3.32 1.03 -8.65
C GLY A 41 3.18 1.97 -7.44
N PHE A 42 1.95 2.20 -6.97
CA PHE A 42 1.72 3.06 -5.81
C PHE A 42 2.08 2.29 -4.54
N VAL A 43 3.05 2.81 -3.80
CA VAL A 43 3.55 2.21 -2.55
C VAL A 43 2.98 2.98 -1.36
N THR A 44 2.43 2.25 -0.40
CA THR A 44 1.94 2.81 0.86
C THR A 44 2.25 1.87 2.02
N THR A 45 2.30 2.41 3.23
CA THR A 45 2.56 1.67 4.47
C THR A 45 1.27 1.53 5.25
N ARG A 46 0.95 0.30 5.62
CA ARG A 46 -0.15 -0.05 6.50
C ARG A 46 0.41 -0.45 7.86
N HIS A 47 -0.14 0.14 8.91
CA HIS A 47 0.10 -0.30 10.28
C HIS A 47 -1.06 -1.23 10.66
N ASP A 48 -0.73 -2.42 11.17
CA ASP A 48 -1.69 -3.36 11.78
C ASP A 48 -1.73 -3.21 13.30
#